data_AF-A0A8S3PQB2-F1
#
_entry.id   AF-A0A8S3PQB2-F1
#
_cell.length_a   1.000
_cell.length_b   1.000
_cell.length_c   1.000
_cell.angle_alpha   90.00
_cell.angle_beta   90.00
_cell.angle_gamma   90.00
#
_symmetry.space_group_name_H-M   'P 1'
#
loop_
_entity.id
_entity.type
_entity.pdbx_description
1 polymer ?
#
loop_
_entity_poly.entity_id
_entity_poly.type
_entity_poly.pdbx_seq_one_letter_code
_entity_poly.pdbx_strand_id
1 'polypeptide(L)'
;MLENKTKKSEFQIELKNRFSIFQNAAEEIISIEDHWQEIKNAFTTACETSVGLKNRKHQEWITPETLVKVEKRKNIKNILNNSKTRSAKQSASREYTIANKDVRNSARRDKRAFVDKLTAEAEEAARANNIKALYDNIKLLTGKYQKGSRPVKSKEGKTLNTHEEQMKRWVEHFKGCAKPGPTCKKS
;
A
#
# COMPACT_ATOMS: atom_id res chain seq x y z
N MET A 1 -19.22 -0.47 4.70
CA MET A 1 -19.99 -1.49 5.44
C MET A 1 -19.16 -2.77 5.52
N LEU A 2 -19.26 -3.55 6.60
CA LEU A 2 -18.62 -4.87 6.69
C LEU A 2 -19.17 -5.79 5.59
N GLU A 3 -18.30 -6.22 4.67
CA GLU A 3 -18.68 -7.06 3.52
C GLU A 3 -19.01 -8.51 3.92
N ASN A 4 -18.41 -8.99 5.01
CA ASN A 4 -18.64 -10.33 5.52
C ASN A 4 -19.88 -10.37 6.43
N LYS A 5 -20.91 -11.11 6.01
CA LYS A 5 -22.19 -11.26 6.72
C LYS A 5 -22.02 -11.88 8.12
N THR A 6 -21.11 -12.84 8.31
CA THR A 6 -20.92 -13.51 9.61
C THR A 6 -20.26 -12.58 10.63
N LYS A 7 -19.21 -11.87 10.21
CA LYS A 7 -18.55 -10.86 11.07
C LYS A 7 -19.49 -9.71 11.45
N LYS A 8 -20.42 -9.35 10.56
CA LYS A 8 -21.44 -8.35 10.85
C LYS A 8 -22.40 -8.80 11.93
N SER A 9 -22.87 -10.06 11.91
CA SER A 9 -23.74 -10.59 12.96
C SER A 9 -23.01 -10.74 14.29
N GLU A 10 -21.77 -11.23 14.28
CA GLU A 10 -20.92 -11.33 15.48
C GLU A 10 -20.71 -9.96 16.14
N PHE A 11 -20.36 -8.94 15.34
CA PHE A 11 -20.23 -7.57 15.84
C PHE A 11 -21.53 -7.04 16.45
N GLN A 12 -22.67 -7.27 15.79
CA GLN A 12 -23.97 -6.80 16.31
C GLN A 12 -24.35 -7.47 17.63
N ILE A 13 -24.08 -8.77 17.78
CA ILE A 13 -24.34 -9.50 19.02
C ILE A 13 -23.42 -8.99 20.14
N GLU A 14 -22.12 -8.89 19.87
CA GLU A 14 -21.13 -8.43 20.84
C GLU A 14 -21.42 -7.00 21.31
N LEU A 15 -21.78 -6.11 20.38
CA LEU A 15 -22.16 -4.74 20.70
C LEU A 15 -23.40 -4.71 21.60
N LYS A 16 -24.45 -5.48 21.27
CA LYS A 16 -25.68 -5.57 22.08
C LYS A 16 -25.40 -6.10 23.48
N ASN A 17 -24.58 -7.15 23.59
CA ASN A 17 -24.20 -7.73 24.88
C ASN A 17 -23.50 -6.69 25.76
N ARG A 18 -22.55 -5.92 25.20
CA ARG A 18 -21.84 -4.87 25.95
C ARG A 18 -22.76 -3.72 26.38
N PHE A 19 -23.66 -3.27 25.51
CA PHE A 19 -24.63 -2.23 25.87
C PHE A 19 -25.66 -2.71 26.91
N SER A 20 -26.03 -3.99 26.92
CA SER A 20 -26.90 -4.52 27.97
C SER A 20 -26.23 -4.51 29.35
N ILE A 21 -24.92 -4.78 29.43
CA ILE A 21 -24.14 -4.66 30.67
C ILE A 21 -24.08 -3.20 31.11
N PHE A 22 -23.82 -2.28 30.19
CA PHE A 22 -23.77 -0.84 30.44
C PHE A 22 -25.10 -0.28 30.97
N GLN A 23 -26.23 -0.71 30.41
CA GLN A 23 -27.55 -0.25 30.82
C GLN A 23 -27.92 -0.72 32.24
N ASN A 24 -27.41 -1.88 32.65
CA ASN A 24 -27.57 -2.40 34.02
C ASN A 24 -26.59 -1.76 35.03
N ALA A 25 -25.49 -1.16 34.56
CA ALA A 25 -24.48 -0.46 35.37
C ALA A 25 -24.72 1.05 35.48
N ALA A 26 -25.77 1.57 34.84
CA ALA A 26 -26.03 3.00 34.67
C ALA A 26 -26.30 3.79 35.97
N GLU A 27 -26.43 3.11 37.12
CA GLU A 27 -26.62 3.73 38.43
C GLU A 27 -25.31 4.28 39.06
N GLU A 28 -24.13 3.95 38.53
CA GLU A 28 -22.82 4.35 39.10
C GLU A 28 -22.11 5.53 38.39
N ILE A 29 -22.69 6.12 37.34
CA ILE A 29 -21.97 7.04 36.45
C ILE A 29 -22.05 8.50 36.93
N ILE A 30 -20.91 9.05 37.37
CA ILE A 30 -20.76 10.36 38.05
C ILE A 30 -20.60 11.54 37.07
N SER A 31 -20.14 11.31 35.83
CA SER A 31 -19.80 12.37 34.85
C SER A 31 -20.13 12.01 33.40
N ILE A 32 -20.49 13.02 32.59
CA ILE A 32 -20.77 12.90 31.14
C ILE A 32 -19.53 12.43 30.37
N GLU A 33 -18.32 12.85 30.80
CA GLU A 33 -17.07 12.43 30.15
C GLU A 33 -16.81 10.94 30.37
N ASP A 34 -17.09 10.44 31.57
CA ASP A 34 -16.94 9.01 31.90
C ASP A 34 -17.93 8.17 31.08
N HIS A 35 -19.18 8.64 30.97
CA HIS A 35 -20.21 8.02 30.12
C HIS A 35 -19.78 7.94 28.65
N TRP A 36 -19.24 9.03 28.11
CA TRP A 36 -18.73 9.06 26.74
C TRP A 36 -17.56 8.11 26.54
N GLN A 37 -16.64 8.07 27.51
CA GLN A 37 -15.48 7.19 27.45
C GLN A 37 -15.87 5.71 27.52
N GLU A 38 -16.89 5.35 28.30
CA GLU A 38 -17.45 4.00 28.34
C GLU A 38 -18.11 3.57 27.03
N ILE A 39 -18.95 4.45 26.44
CA ILE A 39 -19.56 4.19 25.12
C ILE A 39 -18.47 3.95 24.07
N LYS A 40 -17.47 4.84 24.04
CA LYS A 40 -16.34 4.72 23.13
C LYS A 40 -15.60 3.40 23.33
N ASN A 41 -15.33 3.02 24.58
CA ASN A 41 -14.67 1.77 24.94
C ASN A 41 -15.51 0.55 24.52
N ALA A 42 -16.82 0.55 24.74
CA ALA A 42 -17.73 -0.52 24.33
C ALA A 42 -17.70 -0.73 22.80
N PHE A 43 -17.70 0.37 22.04
CA PHE A 43 -17.56 0.32 20.58
C PHE A 43 -16.19 -0.17 20.12
N THR A 44 -15.09 0.37 20.65
CA THR A 44 -13.73 -0.04 20.24
C THR A 44 -13.48 -1.50 20.54
N THR A 45 -13.86 -1.95 21.72
CA THR A 45 -13.67 -3.34 22.15
C THR A 45 -14.54 -4.32 21.36
N ALA A 46 -15.80 -3.99 21.05
CA ALA A 46 -16.63 -4.80 20.15
C ALA A 46 -16.03 -4.92 18.74
N CYS A 47 -15.41 -3.84 18.24
CA CYS A 47 -14.71 -3.86 16.95
C CYS A 47 -13.46 -4.74 17.01
N GLU A 48 -12.69 -4.66 18.10
CA GLU A 48 -11.47 -5.46 18.29
C GLU A 48 -11.76 -6.96 18.39
N THR A 49 -12.82 -7.37 19.11
CA THR A 49 -13.18 -8.79 19.27
C THR A 49 -13.75 -9.40 18.00
N SER A 50 -14.66 -8.71 17.31
CA SER A 50 -15.37 -9.28 16.15
C SER A 50 -14.65 -9.07 14.82
N VAL A 51 -14.18 -7.85 14.55
CA VAL A 51 -13.59 -7.48 13.26
C VAL A 51 -12.07 -7.65 13.30
N GLY A 52 -11.46 -7.31 14.44
CA GLY A 52 -10.01 -7.25 14.62
C GLY A 52 -9.39 -6.03 13.96
N LEU A 53 -8.09 -5.81 14.22
CA LEU A 53 -7.35 -4.72 13.60
C LEU A 53 -6.88 -5.10 12.19
N LYS A 54 -7.00 -4.17 11.24
CA LYS A 54 -6.44 -4.34 9.89
C LYS A 54 -4.92 -4.34 9.99
N ASN A 55 -4.34 -5.54 10.04
CA ASN A 55 -2.89 -5.70 9.99
C ASN A 55 -2.39 -5.28 8.60
N ARG A 56 -1.66 -4.17 8.55
CA ARG A 56 -0.92 -3.80 7.35
C ARG A 56 0.27 -4.74 7.25
N LYS A 57 0.25 -5.62 6.25
CA LYS A 57 1.43 -6.44 5.94
C LYS A 57 2.56 -5.47 5.59
N HIS A 58 3.64 -5.54 6.36
CA HIS A 58 4.87 -4.87 6.00
C HIS A 58 5.41 -5.47 4.70
N GLN A 59 6.18 -4.70 3.96
CA GLN A 59 6.83 -5.21 2.77
C GLN A 59 7.78 -6.34 3.17
N GLU A 60 7.85 -7.41 2.38
CA GLU A 60 8.63 -8.62 2.68
C GLU A 60 10.12 -8.34 2.88
N TRP A 61 10.63 -7.26 2.27
CA TRP A 61 12.02 -6.84 2.39
C TRP A 61 12.35 -6.11 3.70
N ILE A 62 11.36 -5.70 4.51
CA ILE A 62 11.61 -4.96 5.76
C ILE A 62 11.90 -5.95 6.89
N THR A 63 13.05 -5.78 7.55
CA THR A 63 13.43 -6.64 8.68
C THR A 63 12.75 -6.25 9.99
N PRO A 64 12.59 -7.18 10.94
CA PRO A 64 12.09 -6.88 12.29
C PRO A 64 12.93 -5.81 13.03
N GLU A 65 14.24 -5.80 12.83
CA GLU A 65 15.14 -4.81 13.44
C GLU A 65 14.80 -3.38 12.96
N THR A 66 14.53 -3.21 11.66
CA THR A 66 14.10 -1.92 11.12
C THR A 66 12.74 -1.50 11.67
N LEU A 67 11.81 -2.45 11.91
CA LEU A 67 10.51 -2.15 12.54
C LEU A 67 10.67 -1.62 13.97
N VAL A 68 11.57 -2.20 14.77
CA VAL A 68 11.88 -1.69 16.12
C VAL A 68 12.39 -0.25 16.06
N LYS A 69 13.25 0.09 15.09
CA LYS A 69 13.73 1.46 14.90
C LYS A 69 12.60 2.42 14.48
N VAL A 70 11.66 1.95 13.66
CA VAL A 70 10.48 2.74 13.27
C VAL A 70 9.61 3.07 14.49
N GLU A 71 9.38 2.11 15.39
CA GLU A 71 8.59 2.34 16.60
C GLU A 71 9.32 3.29 17.56
N LYS A 72 10.63 3.13 17.76
CA LYS A 72 11.44 4.10 18.52
C LYS A 72 11.30 5.52 17.99
N ARG A 73 11.45 5.70 16.67
CA ARG A 73 11.29 7.01 16.00
C ARG A 73 9.87 7.58 16.22
N LYS A 74 8.85 6.73 16.18
CA LYS A 74 7.44 7.13 16.39
C LYS A 74 7.22 7.61 17.82
N ASN A 75 7.79 6.94 18.82
CA ASN A 75 7.73 7.38 20.21
C ASN A 75 8.38 8.76 20.40
N ILE A 76 9.59 8.96 19.85
CA ILE A 76 10.28 10.26 19.92
C ILE A 76 9.45 11.36 19.23
N LYS A 77 8.79 11.03 18.11
CA LYS A 77 7.88 11.97 17.45
C LYS A 77 6.68 12.35 18.31
N ASN A 78 6.16 11.40 19.10
CA ASN A 78 5.08 11.66 20.05
C ASN A 78 5.55 12.61 21.16
N ILE A 79 6.72 12.37 21.75
CA ILE A 79 7.35 13.27 22.73
C ILE A 79 7.52 14.68 22.16
N LEU A 80 8.00 14.80 20.92
CA LEU A 80 8.16 16.09 20.24
C LEU A 80 6.84 16.83 20.06
N ASN A 81 5.76 16.12 19.69
CA ASN A 81 4.44 16.72 19.50
C ASN A 81 3.81 17.18 20.83
N ASN A 82 4.02 16.43 21.91
CA ASN A 82 3.46 16.73 23.24
C ASN A 82 4.31 17.72 24.06
N SER A 83 5.54 18.02 23.64
CA SER A 83 6.45 18.91 24.35
C SER A 83 5.89 20.34 24.40
N LYS A 84 5.87 20.95 25.60
CA LYS A 84 5.37 22.32 25.81
C LYS A 84 6.48 23.38 25.75
N THR A 85 7.65 23.07 26.30
CA THR A 85 8.78 24.02 26.43
C THR A 85 9.69 24.02 25.19
N ARG A 86 10.25 25.17 24.84
CA ARG A 86 11.18 25.34 23.70
C ARG A 86 12.42 24.43 23.80
N SER A 87 13.02 24.30 24.99
CA SER A 87 14.19 23.44 25.21
C SER A 87 13.89 21.95 24.97
N ALA A 88 12.78 21.44 25.53
CA ALA A 88 12.35 20.06 25.34
C ALA A 88 12.00 19.75 23.87
N LYS A 89 11.39 20.69 23.15
CA LYS A 89 11.19 20.55 21.70
C LYS A 89 12.52 20.46 20.94
N GLN A 90 13.53 21.25 21.33
CA GLN A 90 14.82 21.25 20.66
C GLN A 90 15.57 19.92 20.88
N SER A 91 15.58 19.38 22.09
CA SER A 91 16.20 18.07 22.37
C SER A 91 15.48 16.94 21.63
N ALA A 92 14.16 16.84 21.75
CA ALA A 92 13.37 15.81 21.07
C ALA A 92 13.48 15.90 19.53
N SER A 93 13.63 17.11 18.98
CA SER A 93 13.84 17.31 17.54
C SER A 93 15.21 16.77 17.07
N ARG A 94 16.27 16.95 17.87
CA ARG A 94 17.59 16.39 17.58
C ARG A 94 17.56 14.86 17.62
N GLU A 95 16.96 14.28 18.65
CA GLU A 95 16.78 12.83 18.78
C GLU A 95 15.96 12.25 17.63
N TYR A 96 14.86 12.92 17.25
CA TYR A 96 14.04 12.50 16.11
C TYR A 96 14.85 12.50 14.81
N THR A 97 15.70 13.49 14.61
CA THR A 97 16.54 13.60 13.41
C THR A 97 17.50 12.42 13.30
N ILE A 98 18.14 12.03 14.41
CA ILE A 98 19.03 10.87 14.50
C ILE A 98 18.24 9.59 14.22
N ALA A 99 17.15 9.34 14.96
CA ALA A 99 16.34 8.13 14.79
C ALA A 99 15.75 8.02 13.37
N ASN A 100 15.37 9.13 12.75
CA ASN A 100 14.86 9.16 11.39
C ASN A 100 15.95 8.87 10.35
N LYS A 101 17.19 9.32 10.58
CA LYS A 101 18.35 8.95 9.75
C LYS A 101 18.63 7.44 9.85
N ASP A 102 18.58 6.89 11.05
CA ASP A 102 18.81 5.45 11.28
C ASP A 102 17.76 4.59 10.62
N VAL A 103 16.48 4.94 10.74
CA VAL A 103 15.39 4.25 10.04
C VAL A 103 15.60 4.27 8.53
N ARG A 104 15.96 5.43 7.96
CA ARG A 104 16.24 5.55 6.52
C ARG A 104 17.42 4.68 6.08
N ASN A 105 18.48 4.63 6.88
CA ASN A 105 19.66 3.83 6.57
C ASN A 105 19.38 2.33 6.69
N SER A 106 18.68 1.91 7.75
CA SER A 106 18.26 0.52 7.97
C SER A 106 17.35 0.04 6.83
N ALA A 107 16.33 0.84 6.48
CA ALA A 107 15.43 0.50 5.37
C ALA A 107 16.15 0.39 4.01
N ARG A 108 17.16 1.24 3.75
CA ARG A 108 17.99 1.13 2.54
C ARG A 108 18.84 -0.14 2.55
N ARG A 109 19.41 -0.51 3.69
CA ARG A 109 20.21 -1.73 3.85
C ARG A 109 19.35 -2.97 3.61
N ASP A 110 18.20 -3.04 4.27
CA ASP A 110 17.23 -4.12 4.14
C ASP A 110 16.80 -4.30 2.69
N LYS A 111 16.47 -3.19 2.00
CA LYS A 111 16.08 -3.23 0.59
C LYS A 111 17.23 -3.74 -0.30
N ARG A 112 18.47 -3.31 -0.07
CA ARG A 112 19.64 -3.81 -0.83
C ARG A 112 19.81 -5.31 -0.61
N ALA A 113 19.84 -5.76 0.65
CA ALA A 113 19.99 -7.17 0.98
C ALA A 113 18.90 -8.05 0.33
N PHE A 114 17.66 -7.56 0.29
CA PHE A 114 16.57 -8.26 -0.40
C PHE A 114 16.78 -8.34 -1.91
N VAL A 115 17.22 -7.23 -2.55
CA VAL A 115 17.54 -7.22 -3.98
C VAL A 115 18.70 -8.17 -4.28
N ASP A 116 19.77 -8.12 -3.47
CA ASP A 116 20.96 -8.96 -3.63
C ASP A 116 20.61 -10.45 -3.51
N LYS A 117 19.72 -10.79 -2.55
CA LYS A 117 19.18 -12.14 -2.40
C LYS A 117 18.40 -12.58 -3.64
N LEU A 118 17.46 -11.75 -4.12
CA LEU A 118 16.68 -12.05 -5.33
C LEU A 118 17.57 -12.23 -6.57
N THR A 119 18.63 -11.42 -6.71
CA THR A 119 19.58 -11.55 -7.81
C THR A 119 20.36 -12.86 -7.74
N ALA A 120 20.81 -13.25 -6.54
CA ALA A 120 21.50 -14.52 -6.35
C ALA A 120 20.60 -15.73 -6.67
N GLU A 121 19.34 -15.71 -6.22
CA GLU A 121 18.35 -16.75 -6.53
C GLU A 121 18.03 -16.81 -8.04
N ALA A 122 18.00 -15.65 -8.72
CA ALA A 122 17.83 -15.59 -10.16
C ALA A 122 19.04 -16.19 -10.91
N GLU A 123 20.27 -15.88 -10.49
CA GLU A 123 21.48 -16.47 -11.07
C GLU A 123 21.53 -17.98 -10.88
N GLU A 124 21.19 -18.47 -9.71
CA GLU A 124 21.14 -19.91 -9.43
C GLU A 124 20.06 -20.61 -10.27
N ALA A 125 18.87 -20.02 -10.37
CA ALA A 125 17.81 -20.53 -11.24
C ALA A 125 18.23 -20.59 -12.71
N ALA A 126 18.98 -19.59 -13.20
CA ALA A 126 19.53 -19.60 -14.55
C ALA A 126 20.54 -20.74 -14.75
N ARG A 127 21.45 -20.96 -13.79
CA ARG A 127 22.42 -22.08 -13.83
C ARG A 127 21.73 -23.44 -13.78
N ALA A 128 20.66 -23.57 -13.00
CA ALA A 128 19.84 -24.78 -12.90
C ALA A 128 18.87 -24.98 -14.07
N ASN A 129 18.87 -24.07 -15.06
CA ASN A 129 17.93 -24.03 -16.18
C ASN A 129 16.44 -24.01 -15.75
N ASN A 130 16.16 -23.47 -14.55
CA ASN A 130 14.80 -23.27 -14.03
C ASN A 130 14.24 -21.92 -14.50
N ILE A 131 13.74 -21.93 -15.73
CA ILE A 131 13.23 -20.73 -16.42
C ILE A 131 12.09 -20.06 -15.64
N LYS A 132 11.22 -20.84 -14.98
CA LYS A 132 10.07 -20.31 -14.23
C LYS A 132 10.53 -19.46 -13.04
N ALA A 133 11.41 -20.01 -12.19
CA ALA A 133 11.94 -19.30 -11.03
C ALA A 133 12.72 -18.05 -11.43
N LEU A 134 13.49 -18.12 -12.53
CA LEU A 134 14.20 -16.97 -13.09
C LEU A 134 13.22 -15.82 -13.44
N TYR A 135 12.15 -16.11 -14.19
CA TYR A 135 11.17 -15.08 -14.55
C TYR A 135 10.39 -14.53 -13.35
N ASP A 136 10.02 -15.38 -12.39
CA ASP A 136 9.33 -14.94 -11.18
C ASP A 136 10.20 -13.98 -10.37
N ASN A 137 11.50 -14.26 -10.22
CA ASN A 137 12.46 -13.37 -9.54
C ASN A 137 12.68 -12.06 -10.30
N ILE A 138 12.85 -12.09 -11.63
CA ILE A 138 12.97 -10.89 -12.46
C ILE A 138 11.71 -10.02 -12.36
N LYS A 139 10.53 -10.64 -12.32
CA LYS A 139 9.25 -9.95 -12.16
C LYS A 139 9.13 -9.27 -10.79
N LEU A 140 9.62 -9.92 -9.73
CA LEU A 140 9.70 -9.31 -8.40
C LEU A 140 10.65 -8.11 -8.37
N LEU A 141 11.82 -8.20 -9.02
CA LEU A 141 12.82 -7.12 -9.11
C LEU A 141 12.32 -5.91 -9.91
N THR A 142 11.68 -6.16 -11.06
CA THR A 142 11.22 -5.10 -11.98
C THR A 142 9.90 -4.46 -11.55
N GLY A 143 9.15 -5.10 -10.66
CA GLY A 143 7.86 -4.61 -10.19
C GLY A 143 6.79 -4.59 -11.29
N LYS A 144 5.70 -3.83 -11.07
CA LYS A 144 4.64 -3.69 -12.07
C LYS A 144 5.11 -2.78 -13.20
N TYR A 145 5.49 -3.34 -14.34
CA TYR A 145 5.73 -2.61 -15.58
C TYR A 145 4.48 -1.78 -15.94
N GLN A 146 4.58 -0.46 -15.83
CA GLN A 146 3.57 0.45 -16.36
C GLN A 146 3.94 0.72 -17.81
N LYS A 147 3.19 0.12 -18.75
CA LYS A 147 3.36 0.41 -20.18
C LYS A 147 2.89 1.84 -20.42
N GLY A 148 3.82 2.79 -20.47
CA GLY A 148 3.53 4.13 -21.00
C GLY A 148 3.09 4.01 -22.45
N SER A 149 2.06 4.76 -22.86
CA SER A 149 1.72 4.87 -24.28
C SER A 149 2.94 5.45 -25.01
N ARG A 150 3.49 4.72 -25.99
CA ARG A 150 4.58 5.25 -26.81
C ARG A 150 4.00 6.34 -27.73
N PRO A 151 4.55 7.56 -27.76
CA PRO A 151 4.10 8.59 -28.67
C PRO A 151 4.21 8.12 -30.13
N VAL A 152 3.15 8.30 -30.92
CA VAL A 152 3.18 8.02 -32.37
C VAL A 152 3.35 9.33 -33.11
N LYS A 153 4.22 9.38 -34.13
CA LYS A 153 4.36 10.61 -34.93
C LYS A 153 3.26 10.70 -35.99
N SER A 154 2.65 11.89 -36.09
CA SER A 154 1.81 12.28 -37.21
C SER A 154 2.61 12.32 -38.52
N LYS A 155 1.93 12.42 -39.67
CA LYS A 155 2.61 12.59 -40.98
C LYS A 155 3.45 13.87 -41.06
N GLU A 156 3.09 14.89 -40.28
CA GLU A 156 3.81 16.17 -40.16
C GLU A 156 4.94 16.14 -39.10
N GLY A 157 5.21 14.97 -38.51
CA GLY A 157 6.28 14.81 -37.51
C GLY A 157 5.91 15.21 -36.07
N LYS A 158 4.72 15.78 -35.83
CA LYS A 158 4.22 16.09 -34.47
C LYS A 158 3.94 14.81 -33.67
N THR A 159 4.30 14.78 -32.39
CA THR A 159 4.08 13.65 -31.48
C THR A 159 2.64 13.61 -30.97
N LEU A 160 1.94 12.51 -31.24
CA LEU A 160 0.57 12.23 -30.81
C LEU A 160 0.59 11.38 -29.54
N ASN A 161 0.06 11.96 -28.45
CA ASN A 161 0.11 11.37 -27.11
C ASN A 161 -1.24 10.84 -26.65
N THR A 162 -2.35 11.24 -27.27
CA THR A 162 -3.70 10.78 -26.90
C THR A 162 -4.10 9.52 -27.67
N HIS A 163 -4.88 8.64 -27.04
CA HIS A 163 -5.27 7.36 -27.64
C HIS A 163 -6.07 7.54 -28.93
N GLU A 164 -7.00 8.50 -28.95
CA GLU A 164 -7.83 8.79 -30.12
C GLU A 164 -7.02 9.28 -31.32
N GLU A 165 -6.04 10.16 -31.09
CA GLU A 165 -5.14 10.64 -32.15
C GLU A 165 -4.27 9.52 -32.70
N GLN A 166 -3.74 8.66 -31.83
CA GLN A 166 -2.97 7.50 -32.24
C GLN A 166 -3.82 6.54 -33.09
N MET A 167 -5.05 6.25 -32.67
CA MET A 167 -5.99 5.41 -33.42
C MET A 167 -6.35 6.00 -34.79
N LYS A 168 -6.62 7.31 -34.87
CA LYS A 168 -6.85 8.00 -36.15
C LYS A 168 -5.64 7.89 -37.08
N ARG A 169 -4.42 8.08 -36.55
CA ARG A 169 -3.17 7.96 -37.32
C ARG A 169 -2.93 6.54 -37.84
N TRP A 170 -3.29 5.51 -37.05
CA TRP A 170 -3.25 4.11 -37.48
C TRP A 170 -4.23 3.84 -38.63
N VAL A 171 -5.47 4.31 -38.51
CA VAL A 171 -6.49 4.19 -39.56
C VAL A 171 -6.03 4.86 -40.86
N GLU A 172 -5.47 6.07 -40.79
CA GLU A 172 -4.91 6.76 -41.96
C GLU A 172 -3.74 6.02 -42.62
N HIS A 173 -2.88 5.38 -41.82
CA HIS A 173 -1.75 4.60 -42.35
C HIS A 173 -2.26 3.39 -43.13
N PHE A 174 -3.16 2.61 -42.53
CA PHE A 174 -3.65 1.36 -43.12
C PHE A 174 -4.64 1.57 -44.28
N LYS A 175 -5.40 2.66 -44.29
CA LYS A 175 -6.22 3.06 -45.45
C LYS A 175 -5.37 3.30 -46.71
N GLY A 176 -4.12 3.75 -46.56
CA GLY A 176 -3.18 3.90 -47.69
C GLY A 176 -2.55 2.60 -48.17
N CYS A 177 -2.51 1.55 -47.33
CA CYS A 177 -1.93 0.25 -47.66
C CYS A 177 -2.94 -0.74 -48.28
N ALA A 178 -4.25 -0.53 -48.07
CA ALA A 178 -5.29 -1.37 -48.67
C ALA A 178 -5.61 -0.89 -50.10
N LYS A 179 -4.96 -1.48 -51.12
CA LYS A 179 -5.45 -1.38 -52.51
C LYS A 179 -6.72 -2.23 -52.67
N PRO A 180 -7.76 -1.77 -53.38
CA PRO A 180 -8.92 -2.61 -53.66
C PRO A 180 -8.50 -3.79 -54.54
N GLY A 181 -8.85 -5.02 -54.13
CA GLY A 181 -8.62 -6.22 -54.93
C GLY A 181 -9.34 -6.16 -56.29
N PRO A 182 -8.87 -6.90 -57.31
CA PRO A 182 -9.39 -6.77 -58.66
C PRO A 182 -10.86 -7.18 -58.70
N THR A 183 -11.71 -6.29 -59.21
CA THR A 183 -13.13 -6.55 -59.44
C THR A 183 -13.28 -7.55 -60.59
N CYS A 184 -13.70 -8.77 -60.26
CA CYS A 184 -14.00 -9.81 -61.23
C CYS A 184 -15.30 -9.45 -61.97
N LYS A 185 -15.18 -8.91 -63.20
CA LYS A 185 -16.33 -8.80 -64.11
C LYS A 185 -16.61 -10.18 -64.70
N LYS A 186 -17.75 -10.75 -64.35
CA LYS A 186 -18.30 -11.95 -65.00
C LYS A 186 -18.92 -11.54 -66.33
N SER A 187 -18.45 -12.13 -67.43
CA SER A 187 -19.18 -12.32 -68.69
C SER A 187 -18.69 -13.61 -69.31
#